data_AF-A0A9P0HKK8-F1
#
_entry.id   AF-A0A9P0HKK8-F1
#
_cell.length_a   1.000
_cell.length_b   1.000
_cell.length_c   1.000
_cell.angle_alpha   90.00
_cell.angle_beta   90.00
_cell.angle_gamma   90.00
#
_symmetry.space_group_name_H-M   'P 1'
#
loop_
_entity.id
_entity.type
_entity.pdbx_description
1 polymer ?
#
loop_
_entity_poly.entity_id
_entity_poly.type
_entity_poly.pdbx_seq_one_letter_code
_entity_poly.pdbx_strand_id
1 'polypeptide(L)'
;MKYLRLLKKNLEIGWFRENNYCNTNKSTFKRILILNKRTRYELEKALWPDITEHQLEEIIRKRGSDVDRIVKRHNQHNDFYEKIASCFRNHGVEVETVNRASYSEKEVEWADLIVIAGGDGTFLLGASLIRDRNKPIVGFNTNPGCSEGYLCLPKKYSFDVDTAVKKILKNDFHWLLRNRIEVKVLGPNALDEVFIIDSTKKSCIPEYKKSKTIGLKNDSDVSSRVLPSLALNEIFMGENVSSQTSSLLIHPEGYAKTIVKCSGLCVSTGTGSTSWHMSINRLTEEKVRMVMKLSGHPVNDKDEISSITQKYNSSLRFSPDDRRLYWSLREPIYSSVFPDPPGFPAGGFSDCVSVGSRCFSGCLVVDGTHWYPFHDGTVAQLYSSPDRCLRTIFFD
;
A
#
# COMPACT_ATOMS: atom_id res chain seq x y z
N MET A 1 -12.99 23.84 23.08
CA MET A 1 -13.84 24.06 21.87
C MET A 1 -13.13 23.74 20.55
N LYS A 2 -11.93 24.28 20.24
CA LYS A 2 -11.21 24.02 18.98
C LYS A 2 -10.87 22.54 18.74
N TYR A 3 -10.39 21.83 19.77
CA TYR A 3 -10.09 20.39 19.70
C TYR A 3 -11.33 19.50 19.52
N LEU A 4 -12.44 19.81 20.20
CA LEU A 4 -13.73 19.12 20.00
C LEU A 4 -14.29 19.34 18.59
N ARG A 5 -14.08 20.52 17.99
CA ARG A 5 -14.43 20.78 16.58
C ARG A 5 -13.54 19.99 15.62
N LEU A 6 -12.24 19.86 15.89
CA LEU A 6 -11.33 19.01 15.10
C LEU A 6 -11.67 17.52 15.25
N LEU A 7 -12.02 17.07 16.45
CA LEU A 7 -12.45 15.69 16.71
C LEU A 7 -13.77 15.41 16.00
N LYS A 8 -14.78 16.30 16.11
CA LYS A 8 -16.03 16.20 15.34
C LYS A 8 -15.77 16.27 13.84
N LYS A 9 -14.90 17.15 13.34
CA LYS A 9 -14.53 17.21 11.92
C LYS A 9 -13.88 15.89 11.46
N ASN A 10 -12.97 15.30 12.23
CA ASN A 10 -12.38 14.01 11.90
C ASN A 10 -13.40 12.84 12.01
N LEU A 11 -14.33 12.92 12.97
CA LEU A 11 -15.41 11.96 13.17
C LEU A 11 -16.62 12.18 12.24
N GLU A 12 -16.81 13.34 11.61
CA GLU A 12 -17.93 13.59 10.70
C GLU A 12 -17.49 13.34 9.25
N ILE A 13 -16.22 13.61 8.91
CA ILE A 13 -15.70 13.39 7.55
C ILE A 13 -15.12 11.96 7.37
N GLY A 14 -15.11 11.13 8.42
CA GLY A 14 -14.75 9.70 8.32
C GLY A 14 -15.93 8.78 8.01
N TRP A 15 -17.15 9.30 7.89
CA TRP A 15 -18.35 8.47 7.86
C TRP A 15 -18.91 8.46 6.45
N PHE A 16 -18.70 7.33 5.78
CA PHE A 16 -19.38 6.87 4.57
C PHE A 16 -19.77 7.99 3.60
N ARG A 17 -18.84 8.37 2.72
CA ARG A 17 -19.25 8.90 1.42
C ARG A 17 -19.61 7.70 0.55
N GLU A 18 -20.77 7.76 -0.11
CA GLU A 18 -21.10 6.84 -1.19
C GLU A 18 -19.95 6.84 -2.20
N ASN A 19 -19.46 5.64 -2.55
CA ASN A 19 -18.40 5.49 -3.54
C ASN A 19 -18.85 6.19 -4.84
N ASN A 20 -17.98 7.01 -5.43
CA ASN A 20 -18.24 7.61 -6.74
C ASN A 20 -18.05 6.54 -7.83
N TYR A 21 -19.10 5.76 -8.06
CA TYR A 21 -19.17 4.86 -9.21
C TYR A 21 -19.39 5.67 -10.47
N CYS A 22 -18.47 5.58 -11.44
CA CYS A 22 -18.70 6.16 -12.76
C CYS A 22 -19.33 5.11 -13.68
N ASN A 23 -20.53 5.40 -14.17
CA ASN A 23 -21.18 4.61 -15.21
C ASN A 23 -20.89 5.25 -16.57
N THR A 24 -19.82 4.82 -17.24
CA THR A 24 -19.49 5.32 -18.59
C THR A 24 -18.96 4.18 -19.48
N ASN A 25 -19.56 4.07 -20.67
CA ASN A 25 -19.25 3.25 -21.85
C ASN A 25 -18.97 1.75 -21.63
N LYS A 26 -19.63 0.89 -22.43
CA LYS A 26 -19.31 -0.54 -22.52
C LYS A 26 -17.84 -0.70 -22.94
N SER A 27 -17.00 -1.20 -22.04
CA SER A 27 -15.62 -1.56 -22.36
C SER A 27 -15.59 -2.90 -23.10
N THR A 28 -14.81 -2.99 -24.16
CA THR A 28 -14.56 -4.26 -24.84
C THR A 28 -13.16 -4.72 -24.47
N PHE A 29 -13.04 -5.84 -23.75
CA PHE A 29 -11.76 -6.42 -23.39
C PHE A 29 -11.41 -7.53 -24.40
N LYS A 30 -10.47 -7.26 -25.31
CA LYS A 30 -10.00 -8.25 -26.30
C LYS A 30 -8.66 -8.87 -25.90
N ARG A 31 -7.83 -8.11 -25.18
CA ARG A 31 -6.51 -8.53 -24.69
C ARG A 31 -6.45 -8.41 -23.18
N ILE A 32 -6.06 -9.48 -22.51
CA ILE A 32 -5.94 -9.54 -21.06
C ILE A 32 -4.53 -9.97 -20.69
N LEU A 33 -3.90 -9.18 -19.83
CA LEU A 33 -2.63 -9.55 -19.21
C LEU A 33 -2.90 -10.08 -17.81
N ILE A 34 -2.52 -11.32 -17.54
CA ILE A 34 -2.59 -11.91 -16.21
C ILE A 34 -1.22 -11.82 -15.54
N LEU A 35 -1.15 -11.08 -14.43
CA LEU A 35 0.03 -11.04 -13.56
C LEU A 35 -0.09 -12.09 -12.45
N ASN A 36 0.82 -13.06 -12.48
CA ASN A 36 0.87 -14.15 -11.52
C ASN A 36 1.66 -13.77 -10.26
N LYS A 37 1.14 -14.20 -9.12
CA LYS A 37 1.87 -14.15 -7.85
C LYS A 37 3.13 -15.01 -7.93
N ARG A 38 4.27 -14.43 -7.59
CA ARG A 38 5.46 -15.20 -7.23
C ARG A 38 5.21 -15.95 -5.92
N THR A 39 5.20 -17.26 -5.99
CA THR A 39 5.00 -18.14 -4.84
C THR A 39 6.28 -18.23 -4.00
N ARG A 40 6.17 -18.67 -2.75
CA ARG A 40 7.35 -18.94 -1.91
C ARG A 40 8.24 -20.00 -2.54
N TYR A 41 7.68 -21.02 -3.19
CA TYR A 41 8.46 -22.08 -3.83
C TYR A 41 9.31 -21.54 -4.99
N GLU A 42 8.74 -20.69 -5.86
CA GLU A 42 9.50 -20.03 -6.93
C GLU A 42 10.55 -19.04 -6.42
N LEU A 43 10.29 -18.41 -5.27
CA LEU A 43 11.28 -17.57 -4.60
C LEU A 43 12.50 -18.41 -4.18
N GLU A 44 12.25 -19.54 -3.52
CA GLU A 44 13.30 -20.44 -3.06
C GLU A 44 14.07 -21.02 -4.26
N LYS A 45 13.38 -21.43 -5.32
CA LYS A 45 14.02 -21.84 -6.59
C LYS A 45 14.92 -20.75 -7.17
N ALA A 46 14.45 -19.51 -7.20
CA ALA A 46 15.24 -18.40 -7.76
C ALA A 46 16.46 -18.01 -6.91
N LEU A 47 16.47 -18.34 -5.62
CA LEU A 47 17.64 -18.15 -4.75
C LEU A 47 18.69 -19.25 -4.94
N TRP A 48 18.32 -20.39 -5.51
CA TRP A 48 19.16 -21.56 -5.70
C TRP A 48 18.99 -22.15 -7.11
N PRO A 49 19.47 -21.46 -8.16
CA PRO A 49 19.24 -21.88 -9.55
C PRO A 49 19.98 -23.18 -9.93
N ASP A 50 21.07 -23.51 -9.24
CA ASP A 50 22.00 -24.58 -9.63
C ASP A 50 21.76 -25.92 -8.90
N ILE A 51 20.65 -26.07 -8.18
CA ILE A 51 20.34 -27.29 -7.42
C ILE A 51 19.07 -27.97 -7.92
N THR A 52 18.96 -29.27 -7.67
CA THR A 52 17.76 -30.04 -8.00
C THR A 52 16.60 -29.70 -7.07
N GLU A 53 15.37 -29.97 -7.50
CA GLU A 53 14.18 -29.78 -6.65
C GLU A 53 14.27 -30.57 -5.34
N HIS A 54 14.79 -31.80 -5.39
CA HIS A 54 15.01 -32.62 -4.20
C HIS A 54 15.98 -31.96 -3.21
N GLN A 55 17.10 -31.44 -3.70
CA GLN A 55 18.07 -30.71 -2.86
C GLN A 55 17.46 -29.44 -2.27
N LEU A 56 16.68 -28.70 -3.07
CA LEU A 56 15.98 -27.50 -2.60
C LEU A 56 15.00 -27.83 -1.47
N GLU A 57 14.21 -28.88 -1.65
CA GLU A 57 13.28 -29.35 -0.62
C GLU A 57 14.00 -29.76 0.66
N GLU A 58 15.12 -30.48 0.58
CA GLU A 58 15.93 -30.78 1.77
C GLU A 58 16.42 -29.53 2.48
N ILE A 59 16.88 -28.51 1.74
CA ILE A 59 17.33 -27.23 2.32
C ILE A 59 16.16 -26.52 3.02
N ILE A 60 14.98 -26.50 2.41
CA ILE A 60 13.78 -25.89 3.02
C ILE A 60 13.38 -26.66 4.29
N ARG A 61 13.41 -28.01 4.28
CA ARG A 61 13.12 -28.85 5.46
C ARG A 61 14.14 -28.61 6.58
N LYS A 62 15.45 -28.55 6.26
CA LYS A 62 16.53 -28.27 7.23
C LYS A 62 16.39 -26.89 7.89
N ARG A 63 15.78 -25.91 7.23
CA ARG A 63 15.43 -24.59 7.80
C ARG A 63 14.16 -24.61 8.66
N GLY A 64 13.54 -25.77 8.89
CA GLY A 64 12.34 -25.93 9.70
C GLY A 64 11.04 -25.53 8.99
N SER A 65 11.06 -25.39 7.67
CA SER A 65 9.86 -25.06 6.89
C SER A 65 9.16 -26.30 6.36
N ASP A 66 7.83 -26.28 6.44
CA ASP A 66 6.94 -27.31 5.89
C ASP A 66 6.92 -27.22 4.35
N VAL A 67 7.76 -28.04 3.70
CA VAL A 67 7.92 -28.10 2.24
C VAL A 67 6.66 -28.56 1.55
N ASP A 68 6.02 -29.60 2.06
CA ASP A 68 4.88 -30.22 1.38
C ASP A 68 3.72 -29.22 1.31
N ARG A 69 3.53 -28.41 2.35
CA ARG A 69 2.59 -27.29 2.33
C ARG A 69 3.00 -26.16 1.37
N ILE A 70 4.30 -25.88 1.22
CA ILE A 70 4.81 -24.86 0.28
C ILE A 70 4.55 -25.31 -1.17
N VAL A 71 4.88 -26.55 -1.51
CA VAL A 71 4.66 -27.14 -2.83
C VAL A 71 3.17 -27.25 -3.13
N LYS A 72 2.36 -27.74 -2.18
CA LYS A 72 0.90 -27.79 -2.33
C LYS A 72 0.30 -26.41 -2.65
N ARG A 73 0.73 -25.37 -1.92
CA ARG A 73 0.27 -24.00 -2.19
C ARG A 73 0.75 -23.49 -3.54
N HIS A 74 1.98 -23.81 -3.95
CA HIS A 74 2.49 -23.47 -5.28
C HIS A 74 1.60 -24.06 -6.38
N ASN A 75 1.29 -25.35 -6.31
CA ASN A 75 0.42 -26.02 -7.28
C ASN A 75 -0.98 -25.42 -7.28
N GLN A 76 -1.57 -25.16 -6.10
CA GLN A 76 -2.88 -24.49 -5.99
C GLN A 76 -2.91 -23.11 -6.64
N HIS A 77 -1.85 -22.31 -6.46
CA HIS A 77 -1.73 -21.02 -7.13
C HIS A 77 -1.62 -21.19 -8.65
N ASN A 78 -0.89 -22.22 -9.11
CA ASN A 78 -0.70 -22.50 -10.53
C ASN A 78 -2.00 -22.92 -11.22
N ASP A 79 -2.68 -23.91 -10.65
CA ASP A 79 -3.96 -24.39 -11.17
C ASP A 79 -5.00 -23.27 -11.23
N PHE A 80 -4.99 -22.37 -10.24
CA PHE A 80 -5.92 -21.25 -10.18
C PHE A 80 -5.67 -20.22 -11.29
N TYR A 81 -4.42 -19.86 -11.58
CA TYR A 81 -4.16 -18.91 -12.65
C TYR A 81 -4.51 -19.53 -14.02
N GLU A 82 -4.23 -20.82 -14.24
CA GLU A 82 -4.61 -21.51 -15.49
C GLU A 82 -6.13 -21.56 -15.66
N LYS A 83 -6.88 -21.72 -14.56
CA LYS A 83 -8.34 -21.62 -14.58
C LYS A 83 -8.81 -20.23 -15.04
N ILE A 84 -8.24 -19.15 -14.50
CA ILE A 84 -8.57 -17.78 -14.94
C ILE A 84 -8.27 -17.61 -16.42
N ALA A 85 -7.07 -17.99 -16.86
CA ALA A 85 -6.62 -17.84 -18.24
C ALA A 85 -7.53 -18.61 -19.21
N SER A 86 -7.86 -19.86 -18.87
CA SER A 86 -8.75 -20.71 -19.66
C SER A 86 -10.16 -20.13 -19.75
N CYS A 87 -10.73 -19.60 -18.65
CA CYS A 87 -12.05 -18.97 -18.66
C CYS A 87 -12.12 -17.79 -19.64
N PHE A 88 -11.09 -16.91 -19.68
CA PHE A 88 -11.05 -15.81 -20.64
C PHE A 88 -10.87 -16.29 -22.09
N ARG A 89 -9.94 -17.23 -22.33
CA ARG A 89 -9.70 -17.81 -23.67
C ARG A 89 -10.94 -18.48 -24.24
N ASN A 90 -11.69 -19.20 -23.42
CA ASN A 90 -12.96 -19.85 -23.82
C ASN A 90 -14.03 -18.86 -24.28
N HIS A 91 -13.92 -17.58 -23.91
CA HIS A 91 -14.79 -16.50 -24.37
C HIS A 91 -14.18 -15.69 -25.52
N GLY A 92 -13.14 -16.23 -26.20
CA GLY A 92 -12.53 -15.62 -27.37
C GLY A 92 -11.60 -14.43 -27.07
N VAL A 93 -11.14 -14.30 -25.82
CA VAL A 93 -10.23 -13.23 -25.40
C VAL A 93 -8.78 -13.70 -25.53
N GLU A 94 -7.92 -12.84 -26.06
CA GLU A 94 -6.49 -13.06 -26.12
C GLU A 94 -5.87 -12.86 -24.72
N VAL A 95 -5.08 -13.83 -24.26
CA VAL A 95 -4.56 -13.84 -22.88
C VAL A 95 -3.06 -14.09 -22.87
N GLU A 96 -2.31 -13.12 -22.36
CA GLU A 96 -0.90 -13.27 -22.01
C GLU A 96 -0.74 -13.40 -20.49
N THR A 97 0.24 -14.18 -20.07
CA THR A 97 0.57 -14.41 -18.66
C THR A 97 2.00 -13.96 -18.39
N VAL A 98 2.19 -13.23 -17.30
CA VAL A 98 3.50 -12.72 -16.88
C VAL A 98 3.71 -12.93 -15.39
N ASN A 99 4.97 -12.97 -14.99
CA ASN A 99 5.37 -12.96 -13.60
C ASN A 99 6.12 -11.66 -13.29
N ARG A 100 6.57 -11.50 -12.04
CA ARG A 100 7.30 -10.30 -11.61
C ARG A 100 8.54 -9.98 -12.48
N ALA A 101 9.24 -10.98 -12.98
CA ALA A 101 10.47 -10.78 -13.76
C ALA A 101 10.18 -10.29 -15.19
N SER A 102 9.03 -10.64 -15.76
CA SER A 102 8.62 -10.27 -17.12
C SER A 102 7.54 -9.18 -17.17
N TYR A 103 7.10 -8.65 -16.03
CA TYR A 103 6.09 -7.58 -15.98
C TYR A 103 6.72 -6.22 -16.26
N SER A 104 6.44 -5.64 -17.44
CA SER A 104 6.96 -4.32 -17.84
C SER A 104 5.86 -3.42 -18.41
N GLU A 105 6.22 -2.16 -18.71
CA GLU A 105 5.30 -1.18 -19.29
C GLU A 105 4.74 -1.64 -20.65
N LYS A 106 5.53 -2.40 -21.42
CA LYS A 106 5.12 -2.93 -22.73
C LYS A 106 3.92 -3.86 -22.62
N GLU A 107 3.94 -4.80 -21.67
CA GLU A 107 2.82 -5.73 -21.49
C GLU A 107 1.58 -5.02 -20.94
N VAL A 108 1.78 -4.01 -20.08
CA VAL A 108 0.68 -3.16 -19.58
C VAL A 108 0.01 -2.38 -20.71
N GLU A 109 0.78 -1.82 -21.63
CA GLU A 109 0.27 -1.10 -22.80
C GLU A 109 -0.52 -2.02 -23.74
N TRP A 110 -0.02 -3.24 -23.99
CA TRP A 110 -0.66 -4.24 -24.85
C TRP A 110 -2.07 -4.62 -24.39
N ALA A 111 -2.32 -4.77 -23.09
CA ALA A 111 -3.58 -5.30 -22.57
C ALA A 111 -4.70 -4.26 -22.47
N ASP A 112 -5.95 -4.67 -22.69
CA ASP A 112 -7.12 -3.82 -22.41
C ASP A 112 -7.53 -3.87 -20.93
N LEU A 113 -7.17 -4.94 -20.23
CA LEU A 113 -7.41 -5.16 -18.80
C LEU A 113 -6.25 -5.94 -18.17
N ILE A 114 -5.80 -5.46 -17.01
CA ILE A 114 -4.83 -6.18 -16.18
C ILE A 114 -5.58 -7.04 -15.17
N VAL A 115 -5.27 -8.33 -15.13
CA VAL A 115 -5.86 -9.30 -14.19
C VAL A 115 -4.78 -9.78 -13.24
N ILE A 116 -5.03 -9.67 -11.94
CA ILE A 116 -4.10 -10.10 -10.90
C ILE A 116 -4.54 -11.46 -10.40
N ALA A 117 -3.67 -12.46 -10.54
CA ALA A 117 -3.84 -13.78 -9.92
C ALA A 117 -2.94 -13.86 -8.68
N GLY A 118 -3.46 -13.44 -7.52
CA GLY A 118 -2.61 -13.26 -6.35
C GLY A 118 -3.36 -12.81 -5.10
N GLY A 119 -2.69 -12.05 -4.26
CA GLY A 119 -3.33 -11.30 -3.17
C GLY A 119 -2.95 -9.83 -3.27
N ASP A 120 -3.17 -9.05 -2.21
CA ASP A 120 -2.98 -7.59 -2.21
C ASP A 120 -1.55 -7.18 -2.62
N GLY A 121 -0.51 -7.91 -2.18
CA GLY A 121 0.87 -7.61 -2.59
C GLY A 121 1.14 -7.79 -4.09
N THR A 122 0.51 -8.78 -4.74
CA THR A 122 0.58 -8.94 -6.20
C THR A 122 -0.22 -7.84 -6.90
N PHE A 123 -1.32 -7.40 -6.28
CA PHE A 123 -2.13 -6.31 -6.81
C PHE A 123 -1.36 -4.99 -6.82
N LEU A 124 -0.63 -4.68 -5.74
CA LEU A 124 0.25 -3.50 -5.68
C LEU A 124 1.33 -3.54 -6.78
N LEU A 125 1.92 -4.72 -7.04
CA LEU A 125 2.85 -4.89 -8.14
C LEU A 125 2.18 -4.57 -9.49
N GLY A 126 0.99 -5.12 -9.75
CA GLY A 126 0.24 -4.82 -10.98
C GLY A 126 -0.20 -3.36 -11.09
N ALA A 127 -0.48 -2.68 -9.98
CA ALA A 127 -0.82 -1.26 -10.00
C ALA A 127 0.40 -0.35 -10.24
N SER A 128 1.61 -0.83 -9.95
CA SER A 128 2.81 0.02 -9.90
C SER A 128 3.26 0.60 -11.25
N LEU A 129 2.96 -0.10 -12.34
CA LEU A 129 3.28 0.31 -13.73
C LEU A 129 2.09 0.97 -14.45
N ILE A 130 0.90 0.99 -13.85
CA ILE A 130 -0.28 1.61 -14.47
C ILE A 130 -0.23 3.13 -14.27
N ARG A 131 0.18 3.86 -15.31
CA ARG A 131 0.22 5.34 -15.29
C ARG A 131 -1.05 5.99 -15.82
N ASP A 132 -1.65 5.39 -16.84
CA ASP A 132 -2.93 5.84 -17.41
C ASP A 132 -4.10 5.46 -16.50
N ARG A 133 -4.87 6.46 -16.07
CA ARG A 133 -6.10 6.29 -15.28
C ARG A 133 -7.14 5.41 -15.98
N ASN A 134 -7.12 5.34 -17.31
CA ASN A 134 -8.10 4.57 -18.05
C ASN A 134 -7.79 3.07 -18.13
N LYS A 135 -6.54 2.67 -17.91
CA LYS A 135 -6.12 1.27 -17.88
C LYS A 135 -6.70 0.57 -16.63
N PRO A 136 -7.66 -0.35 -16.79
CA PRO A 136 -8.30 -0.98 -15.66
C PRO A 136 -7.49 -2.17 -15.13
N ILE A 137 -7.68 -2.45 -13.84
CA ILE A 137 -7.11 -3.61 -13.15
C ILE A 137 -8.17 -4.30 -12.30
N VAL A 138 -8.13 -5.63 -12.26
CA VAL A 138 -9.00 -6.46 -11.41
C VAL A 138 -8.19 -7.56 -10.74
N GLY A 139 -8.50 -7.88 -9.49
CA GLY A 139 -7.78 -8.90 -8.74
C GLY A 139 -8.63 -10.11 -8.41
N PHE A 140 -8.08 -11.30 -8.63
CA PHE A 140 -8.62 -12.56 -8.14
C PHE A 140 -7.74 -13.05 -6.99
N ASN A 141 -8.38 -13.30 -5.84
CA ASN A 141 -7.68 -13.89 -4.71
C ASN A 141 -7.43 -15.37 -5.01
N THR A 142 -6.18 -15.77 -5.22
CA THR A 142 -5.79 -17.16 -5.52
C THR A 142 -5.79 -18.07 -4.29
N ASN A 143 -5.96 -17.51 -3.08
CA ASN A 143 -6.08 -18.30 -1.85
C ASN A 143 -7.14 -17.70 -0.90
N PRO A 144 -8.43 -17.72 -1.29
CA PRO A 144 -9.53 -17.08 -0.56
C PRO A 144 -9.85 -17.76 0.78
N GLY A 145 -9.44 -19.02 0.97
CA GLY A 145 -9.62 -19.76 2.22
C GLY A 145 -8.64 -19.36 3.33
N CYS A 146 -7.50 -18.76 2.98
CA CYS A 146 -6.47 -18.36 3.95
C CYS A 146 -6.15 -16.86 3.95
N SER A 147 -6.79 -16.06 3.07
CA SER A 147 -6.53 -14.63 2.96
C SER A 147 -7.79 -13.86 2.58
N GLU A 148 -7.89 -12.62 3.04
CA GLU A 148 -9.01 -11.73 2.69
C GLU A 148 -8.88 -11.24 1.23
N GLY A 149 -7.77 -10.57 0.91
CA GLY A 149 -7.56 -9.95 -0.40
C GLY A 149 -8.44 -8.71 -0.59
N TYR A 150 -8.19 -7.65 0.18
CA TYR A 150 -9.02 -6.43 0.19
C TYR A 150 -9.02 -5.67 -1.15
N LEU A 151 -7.99 -5.87 -1.98
CA LEU A 151 -7.88 -5.28 -3.31
C LEU A 151 -8.50 -6.17 -4.39
N CYS A 152 -8.69 -7.45 -4.09
CA CYS A 152 -9.28 -8.42 -4.99
C CYS A 152 -10.81 -8.34 -4.97
N LEU A 153 -11.42 -8.98 -5.97
CA LEU A 153 -12.86 -9.23 -6.01
C LEU A 153 -13.31 -10.00 -4.76
N PRO A 154 -14.60 -9.86 -4.36
CA PRO A 154 -15.16 -10.63 -3.26
C PRO A 154 -14.89 -12.13 -3.39
N LYS A 155 -14.57 -12.80 -2.27
CA LYS A 155 -14.12 -14.21 -2.24
C LYS A 155 -15.00 -15.17 -3.04
N LYS A 156 -16.32 -14.92 -3.11
CA LYS A 156 -17.29 -15.70 -3.92
C LYS A 156 -16.83 -15.87 -5.37
N TYR A 157 -16.23 -14.83 -5.96
CA TYR A 157 -15.74 -14.83 -7.35
C TYR A 157 -14.40 -15.55 -7.54
N SER A 158 -13.64 -15.77 -6.45
CA SER A 158 -12.50 -16.67 -6.51
C SER A 158 -12.94 -18.14 -6.53
N PHE A 159 -14.05 -18.48 -5.87
CA PHE A 159 -14.59 -19.84 -5.95
C PHE A 159 -15.26 -20.11 -7.30
N ASP A 160 -15.94 -19.10 -7.87
CA ASP A 160 -16.58 -19.14 -9.18
C ASP A 160 -16.00 -18.11 -10.16
N VAL A 161 -14.86 -18.47 -10.73
CA VAL A 161 -14.11 -17.64 -11.70
C VAL A 161 -14.89 -17.42 -12.99
N ASP A 162 -15.66 -18.41 -13.45
CA ASP A 162 -16.38 -18.31 -14.72
C ASP A 162 -17.50 -17.26 -14.65
N THR A 163 -18.25 -17.23 -13.54
CA THR A 163 -19.24 -16.16 -13.29
C THR A 163 -18.59 -14.79 -13.25
N ALA A 164 -17.44 -14.66 -12.58
CA ALA A 164 -16.70 -13.41 -12.52
C ALA A 164 -16.26 -12.93 -13.92
N VAL A 165 -15.68 -13.83 -14.71
CA VAL A 165 -15.25 -13.56 -16.09
C VAL A 165 -16.44 -13.14 -16.96
N LYS A 166 -17.56 -13.87 -16.90
CA LYS A 166 -18.80 -13.52 -17.62
C LYS A 166 -19.31 -12.13 -17.26
N LYS A 167 -19.31 -11.78 -15.97
CA LYS A 167 -19.71 -10.42 -15.51
C LYS A 167 -18.75 -9.36 -16.05
N ILE A 168 -17.43 -9.58 -15.99
CA ILE A 168 -16.42 -8.66 -16.55
C ILE A 168 -16.67 -8.45 -18.05
N LEU A 169 -16.80 -9.51 -18.83
CA LEU A 169 -16.97 -9.38 -20.29
C LEU A 169 -18.31 -8.75 -20.68
N LYS A 170 -19.35 -8.93 -19.87
CA LYS A 170 -20.66 -8.29 -20.06
C LYS A 170 -20.74 -6.86 -19.51
N ASN A 171 -19.66 -6.35 -18.90
CA ASN A 171 -19.66 -5.07 -18.18
C ASN A 171 -20.71 -4.99 -17.06
N ASP A 172 -20.95 -6.10 -16.38
CA ASP A 172 -21.84 -6.21 -15.21
C ASP A 172 -21.05 -5.97 -13.92
N PHE A 173 -20.60 -4.72 -13.76
CA PHE A 173 -19.82 -4.22 -12.63
C PHE A 173 -19.85 -2.69 -12.57
N HIS A 174 -19.32 -2.13 -11.49
CA HIS A 174 -19.08 -0.69 -11.37
C HIS A 174 -17.59 -0.36 -11.43
N TRP A 175 -17.27 0.82 -11.95
CA TRP A 175 -15.91 1.35 -11.85
C TRP A 175 -15.67 1.98 -10.48
N LEU A 176 -14.59 1.57 -9.82
CA LEU A 176 -14.07 2.23 -8.62
C LEU A 176 -12.73 2.89 -8.94
N LEU A 177 -12.69 4.21 -8.82
CA LEU A 177 -11.48 5.01 -8.99
C LEU A 177 -10.76 5.15 -7.66
N ARG A 178 -9.75 4.29 -7.43
CA ARG A 178 -8.96 4.32 -6.20
C ARG A 178 -7.98 5.47 -6.23
N ASN A 179 -7.98 6.26 -5.17
CA ASN A 179 -7.03 7.35 -5.00
C ASN A 179 -5.60 6.82 -4.86
N ARG A 180 -4.62 7.58 -5.34
CA ARG A 180 -3.19 7.28 -5.21
C ARG A 180 -2.41 8.50 -4.75
N ILE A 181 -1.31 8.26 -4.05
CA ILE A 181 -0.41 9.32 -3.57
C ILE A 181 0.68 9.55 -4.62
N GLU A 182 0.76 10.78 -5.11
CA GLU A 182 1.88 11.29 -5.88
C GLU A 182 2.85 12.00 -4.92
N VAL A 183 4.15 11.82 -5.16
CA VAL A 183 5.20 12.39 -4.32
C VAL A 183 6.13 13.23 -5.17
N LYS A 184 6.24 14.52 -4.85
CA LYS A 184 7.29 15.40 -5.36
C LYS A 184 8.37 15.55 -4.31
N VAL A 185 9.60 15.16 -4.65
CA VAL A 185 10.77 15.30 -3.79
C VAL A 185 11.58 16.51 -4.21
N LEU A 186 12.06 17.28 -3.24
CA LEU A 186 12.92 18.44 -3.42
C LEU A 186 14.16 18.32 -2.51
N GLY A 187 15.27 18.91 -2.94
CA GLY A 187 16.50 19.00 -2.14
C GLY A 187 17.60 18.03 -2.57
N PRO A 188 18.58 17.75 -1.69
CA PRO A 188 19.85 17.14 -2.07
C PRO A 188 19.71 15.73 -2.65
N ASN A 189 18.72 14.96 -2.19
CA ASN A 189 18.50 13.58 -2.63
C ASN A 189 17.38 13.43 -3.67
N ALA A 190 16.87 14.54 -4.23
CA ALA A 190 15.72 14.50 -5.13
C ALA A 190 15.97 13.66 -6.40
N LEU A 191 17.22 13.63 -6.89
CA LEU A 191 17.62 12.92 -8.11
C LEU A 191 18.27 11.56 -7.85
N ASP A 192 18.40 11.14 -6.60
CA ASP A 192 19.08 9.89 -6.25
C ASP A 192 18.34 8.66 -6.79
N GLU A 193 19.07 7.56 -6.94
CA GLU A 193 18.56 6.30 -7.47
C GLU A 193 17.46 5.68 -6.59
N VAL A 194 16.56 4.95 -7.25
CA VAL A 194 15.44 4.25 -6.62
C VAL A 194 15.81 2.79 -6.42
N PHE A 195 15.50 2.25 -5.24
CA PHE A 195 15.78 0.86 -4.92
C PHE A 195 14.47 0.07 -4.87
N ILE A 196 14.32 -0.86 -5.81
CA ILE A 196 13.18 -1.79 -5.81
C ILE A 196 13.44 -2.85 -4.74
N ILE A 197 12.59 -2.88 -3.73
CA ILE A 197 12.61 -3.91 -2.68
C ILE A 197 12.13 -5.21 -3.32
N ASP A 198 13.06 -6.15 -3.49
CA ASP A 198 12.80 -7.50 -4.01
C ASP A 198 13.55 -8.51 -3.16
N SER A 199 12.83 -9.44 -2.54
CA SER A 199 13.40 -10.46 -1.66
C SER A 199 14.36 -11.43 -2.34
N THR A 200 14.44 -11.43 -3.68
CA THR A 200 15.45 -12.22 -4.41
C THR A 200 16.74 -11.48 -4.72
N LYS A 201 16.74 -10.15 -4.62
CA LYS A 201 17.96 -9.39 -4.83
C LYS A 201 18.71 -9.35 -3.50
N LYS A 202 19.98 -9.80 -3.48
CA LYS A 202 20.89 -9.66 -2.34
C LYS A 202 21.24 -8.19 -1.99
N SER A 203 20.59 -7.21 -2.60
CA SER A 203 20.85 -5.81 -2.31
C SER A 203 20.23 -5.42 -0.97
N CYS A 204 21.10 -5.34 0.03
CA CYS A 204 20.93 -4.53 1.21
C CYS A 204 20.44 -3.12 0.81
N ILE A 205 19.60 -2.51 1.64
CA ILE A 205 19.38 -1.06 1.63
C ILE A 205 20.75 -0.40 1.41
N PRO A 206 20.91 0.51 0.44
CA PRO A 206 22.21 1.07 0.12
C PRO A 206 22.86 1.55 1.40
N GLU A 207 24.09 1.11 1.67
CA GLU A 207 24.88 1.76 2.71
C GLU A 207 24.88 3.25 2.39
N TYR A 208 24.57 4.07 3.39
CA TYR A 208 24.65 5.51 3.26
C TYR A 208 26.10 5.88 2.89
N LYS A 209 26.36 6.02 1.59
CA LYS A 209 27.59 6.59 1.10
C LYS A 209 27.41 8.08 1.25
N LYS A 210 28.06 8.68 2.25
CA LYS A 210 28.23 10.14 2.32
C LYS A 210 28.60 10.61 0.91
N SER A 211 27.72 11.38 0.28
CA SER A 211 28.04 11.99 -1.00
C SER A 211 29.37 12.72 -0.84
N LYS A 212 30.35 12.38 -1.68
CA LYS A 212 31.65 13.06 -1.74
C LYS A 212 31.37 14.53 -2.02
N THR A 213 31.65 15.38 -1.03
CA THR A 213 31.70 16.84 -1.17
C THR A 213 30.42 17.44 -1.76
N ILE A 214 29.63 18.12 -0.93
CA ILE A 214 28.79 19.22 -1.41
C ILE A 214 29.75 20.22 -2.04
N GLY A 215 30.01 20.08 -3.34
CA GLY A 215 30.56 21.16 -4.11
C GLY A 215 29.59 22.32 -3.91
N LEU A 216 30.11 23.47 -3.50
CA LEU A 216 29.40 24.74 -3.45
C LEU A 216 28.91 25.05 -4.88
N LYS A 217 27.82 24.39 -5.31
CA LYS A 217 27.10 24.76 -6.51
C LYS A 217 26.26 25.97 -6.11
N ASN A 218 26.46 27.06 -6.85
CA ASN A 218 25.73 28.30 -6.66
C ASN A 218 24.21 28.04 -6.58
N ASP A 219 23.63 28.62 -5.54
CA ASP A 219 22.21 28.73 -5.22
C ASP A 219 21.42 29.24 -6.45
N SER A 220 20.50 28.44 -6.97
CA SER A 220 19.27 28.93 -7.63
C SER A 220 18.29 27.81 -7.97
N ASP A 221 18.75 26.59 -8.26
CA ASP A 221 17.85 25.45 -8.54
C ASP A 221 17.91 24.39 -7.45
N VAL A 222 16.91 24.38 -6.58
CA VAL A 222 16.64 23.23 -5.71
C VAL A 222 16.21 22.07 -6.60
N SER A 223 17.07 21.06 -6.75
CA SER A 223 16.75 19.83 -7.47
C SER A 223 15.39 19.29 -7.04
N SER A 224 14.53 18.97 -8.00
CA SER A 224 13.21 18.38 -7.73
C SER A 224 12.86 17.29 -8.71
N ARG A 225 12.08 16.30 -8.25
CA ARG A 225 11.60 15.17 -9.05
C ARG A 225 10.24 14.71 -8.55
N VAL A 226 9.29 14.52 -9.46
CA VAL A 226 8.09 13.72 -9.17
C VAL A 226 8.49 12.25 -9.27
N LEU A 227 8.28 11.50 -8.19
CA LEU A 227 8.64 10.09 -8.17
C LEU A 227 7.79 9.33 -9.20
N PRO A 228 8.38 8.38 -9.94
CA PRO A 228 7.64 7.63 -10.94
C PRO A 228 6.57 6.77 -10.27
N SER A 229 6.87 6.12 -9.13
CA SER A 229 5.93 5.25 -8.42
C SER A 229 4.86 6.04 -7.68
N LEU A 230 3.60 5.67 -7.89
CA LEU A 230 2.45 6.18 -7.16
C LEU A 230 2.07 5.17 -6.06
N ALA A 231 1.74 5.66 -4.86
CA ALA A 231 1.30 4.79 -3.78
C ALA A 231 -0.19 4.50 -3.88
N LEU A 232 -0.58 3.23 -3.97
CA LEU A 232 -1.98 2.82 -3.84
C LEU A 232 -2.39 2.72 -2.38
N ASN A 233 -1.51 2.26 -1.49
CA ASN A 233 -1.81 2.13 -0.06
C ASN A 233 -1.22 3.28 0.75
N GLU A 234 0.11 3.35 0.84
CA GLU A 234 0.77 4.27 1.76
C GLU A 234 2.20 4.65 1.36
N ILE A 235 2.63 5.82 1.84
CA ILE A 235 4.01 6.26 1.91
C ILE A 235 4.48 6.21 3.36
N PHE A 236 5.63 5.58 3.61
CA PHE A 236 6.34 5.70 4.88
C PHE A 236 7.57 6.60 4.74
N MET A 237 7.81 7.43 5.73
CA MET A 237 9.00 8.28 5.84
C MET A 237 9.58 8.22 7.25
N GLY A 238 10.87 7.96 7.39
CA GLY A 238 11.54 7.85 8.69
C GLY A 238 12.99 7.40 8.54
N GLU A 239 13.68 7.19 9.66
CA GLU A 239 15.00 6.55 9.67
C GLU A 239 14.91 5.11 9.13
N ASN A 240 15.98 4.67 8.46
CA ASN A 240 16.07 3.32 7.90
C ASN A 240 16.21 2.21 8.96
N VAL A 241 16.72 2.55 10.15
CA VAL A 241 16.85 1.63 11.28
C VAL A 241 15.70 1.88 12.25
N SER A 242 14.91 0.84 12.52
CA SER A 242 13.66 0.94 13.29
C SER A 242 13.81 1.43 14.73
N SER A 243 15.01 1.32 15.31
CA SER A 243 15.31 1.82 16.67
C SER A 243 15.77 3.28 16.70
N GLN A 244 16.02 3.90 15.55
CA GLN A 244 16.43 5.30 15.47
C GLN A 244 15.22 6.24 15.48
N THR A 245 15.35 7.32 16.23
CA THR A 245 14.31 8.36 16.28
C THR A 245 14.35 9.21 15.03
N SER A 246 13.26 9.20 14.28
CA SER A 246 13.06 10.07 13.12
C SER A 246 12.71 11.48 13.58
N SER A 247 13.43 12.48 13.07
CA SER A 247 13.14 13.90 13.26
C SER A 247 12.58 14.45 11.95
N LEU A 248 11.32 14.86 11.94
CA LEU A 248 10.61 15.28 10.73
C LEU A 248 9.96 16.66 10.94
N LEU A 249 10.03 17.51 9.92
CA LEU A 249 9.33 18.78 9.85
C LEU A 249 8.06 18.59 9.02
N ILE A 250 6.94 18.37 9.67
CA ILE A 250 5.67 18.05 9.00
C ILE A 250 4.79 19.27 8.87
N HIS A 251 4.08 19.35 7.75
CA HIS A 251 3.08 20.38 7.48
C HIS A 251 1.92 19.76 6.69
N PRO A 252 0.99 19.07 7.38
CA PRO A 252 -0.31 18.76 6.81
C PRO A 252 -1.13 20.04 6.64
N GLU A 253 -1.88 20.13 5.55
CA GLU A 253 -2.77 21.26 5.27
C GLU A 253 -3.80 21.47 6.41
N GLY A 254 -3.95 22.73 6.84
CA GLY A 254 -4.79 23.08 7.98
C GLY A 254 -4.14 22.90 9.35
N TYR A 255 -2.90 22.41 9.41
CA TYR A 255 -2.11 22.28 10.65
C TYR A 255 -0.88 23.20 10.62
N ALA A 256 -0.42 23.61 11.80
CA ALA A 256 0.84 24.34 11.92
C ALA A 256 2.00 23.46 11.43
N LYS A 257 3.04 24.11 10.88
CA LYS A 257 4.29 23.45 10.53
C LYS A 257 5.02 23.09 11.83
N THR A 258 5.31 21.81 12.02
CA THR A 258 5.67 21.25 13.33
C THR A 258 6.86 20.32 13.20
N ILE A 259 7.84 20.44 14.10
CA ILE A 259 8.92 19.46 14.22
C ILE A 259 8.44 18.35 15.15
N VAL A 260 8.54 17.10 14.67
CA VAL A 260 8.13 15.91 15.41
C VAL A 260 9.29 14.92 15.53
N LYS A 261 9.33 14.24 16.67
CA LYS A 261 10.21 13.08 16.90
C LYS A 261 9.33 11.83 17.04
N CYS A 262 9.61 10.78 16.27
CA CYS A 262 8.78 9.59 16.20
C CYS A 262 9.56 8.41 15.60
N SER A 263 8.94 7.23 15.54
CA SER A 263 9.47 6.06 14.80
C SER A 263 9.25 6.17 13.28
N GLY A 264 8.64 7.26 12.82
CA GLY A 264 8.36 7.53 11.41
C GLY A 264 6.93 8.04 11.18
N LEU A 265 6.67 8.48 9.96
CA LEU A 265 5.39 8.98 9.49
C LEU A 265 4.83 8.05 8.40
N CYS A 266 3.56 7.70 8.51
CA CYS A 266 2.81 6.98 7.48
C CYS A 266 1.72 7.90 6.90
N VAL A 267 1.64 8.01 5.59
CA VAL A 267 0.59 8.75 4.87
C VAL A 267 -0.15 7.76 3.98
N SER A 268 -1.45 7.59 4.19
CA SER A 268 -2.24 6.50 3.61
C SER A 268 -3.46 7.00 2.83
N THR A 269 -3.83 6.27 1.77
CA THR A 269 -5.09 6.44 1.03
C THR A 269 -6.21 5.63 1.69
N GLY A 270 -7.45 5.78 1.20
CA GLY A 270 -8.56 4.94 1.66
C GLY A 270 -8.37 3.47 1.30
N THR A 271 -7.65 3.17 0.21
CA THR A 271 -7.26 1.79 -0.12
C THR A 271 -6.24 1.25 0.91
N GLY A 272 -5.29 2.07 1.34
CA GLY A 272 -4.32 1.70 2.39
C GLY A 272 -4.92 1.60 3.79
N SER A 273 -6.15 2.10 4.02
CA SER A 273 -6.84 2.03 5.31
C SER A 273 -7.09 0.61 5.81
N THR A 274 -7.08 -0.40 4.93
CA THR A 274 -7.16 -1.83 5.28
C THR A 274 -5.79 -2.52 5.41
N SER A 275 -4.69 -1.79 5.18
CA SER A 275 -3.29 -2.27 5.18
C SER A 275 -2.56 -1.87 6.46
N TRP A 276 -1.38 -1.25 6.35
CA TRP A 276 -0.54 -0.87 7.47
C TRP A 276 -1.19 0.21 8.33
N HIS A 277 -1.98 1.11 7.73
CA HIS A 277 -2.80 2.09 8.46
C HIS A 277 -3.66 1.43 9.54
N MET A 278 -4.40 0.37 9.20
CA MET A 278 -5.20 -0.39 10.18
C MET A 278 -4.33 -0.93 11.30
N SER A 279 -3.20 -1.53 10.94
CA SER A 279 -2.32 -2.23 11.88
C SER A 279 -1.72 -1.31 12.95
N ILE A 280 -1.39 -0.06 12.58
CA ILE A 280 -0.74 0.89 13.50
C ILE A 280 -1.73 1.72 14.32
N ASN A 281 -2.97 1.88 13.83
CA ASN A 281 -3.97 2.73 14.49
C ASN A 281 -5.02 1.94 15.30
N ARG A 282 -5.18 0.63 15.08
CA ARG A 282 -6.21 -0.19 15.75
C ARG A 282 -6.02 -0.29 17.27
N LEU A 283 -7.15 -0.40 17.96
CA LEU A 283 -7.20 -0.75 19.38
C LEU A 283 -7.42 -2.25 19.57
N THR A 284 -6.87 -2.77 20.65
CA THR A 284 -7.21 -4.09 21.19
C THR A 284 -8.29 -3.93 22.25
N GLU A 285 -9.08 -4.97 22.48
CA GLU A 285 -10.06 -4.98 23.57
C GLU A 285 -9.42 -4.67 24.93
N GLU A 286 -8.18 -5.12 25.14
CA GLU A 286 -7.44 -4.83 26.37
C GLU A 286 -7.12 -3.33 26.54
N LYS A 287 -6.77 -2.62 25.45
CA LYS A 287 -6.58 -1.16 25.51
C LYS A 287 -7.90 -0.46 25.84
N VAL A 288 -9.01 -0.88 25.25
CA VAL A 288 -10.34 -0.32 25.53
C VAL A 288 -10.75 -0.58 26.98
N ARG A 289 -10.58 -1.82 27.46
CA ARG A 289 -10.82 -2.20 28.86
C ARG A 289 -10.05 -1.31 29.84
N MET A 290 -8.76 -1.06 29.56
CA MET A 290 -7.92 -0.20 30.40
C MET A 290 -8.43 1.23 30.44
N VAL A 291 -8.81 1.81 29.29
CA VAL A 291 -9.36 3.17 29.21
C VAL A 291 -10.69 3.27 29.97
N MET A 292 -11.59 2.30 29.81
CA MET A 292 -12.87 2.27 30.54
C MET A 292 -12.64 2.19 32.06
N LYS A 293 -11.72 1.32 32.51
CA LYS A 293 -11.34 1.19 33.92
C LYS A 293 -10.85 2.52 34.51
N LEU A 294 -9.93 3.20 33.82
CA LEU A 294 -9.38 4.48 34.25
C LEU A 294 -10.43 5.60 34.23
N SER A 295 -11.44 5.49 33.38
CA SER A 295 -12.54 6.46 33.26
C SER A 295 -13.70 6.17 34.22
N GLY A 296 -13.55 5.24 35.16
CA GLY A 296 -14.59 4.87 36.13
C GLY A 296 -15.80 4.13 35.54
N HIS A 297 -15.71 3.65 34.29
CA HIS A 297 -16.77 2.86 33.66
C HIS A 297 -16.66 1.38 34.07
N PRO A 298 -17.77 0.65 34.24
CA PRO A 298 -17.75 -0.79 34.52
C PRO A 298 -17.03 -1.57 33.41
N VAL A 299 -16.17 -2.53 33.80
CA VAL A 299 -15.36 -3.34 32.86
C VAL A 299 -15.81 -4.79 32.75
N ASN A 300 -16.92 -5.14 33.38
CA ASN A 300 -17.45 -6.51 33.40
C ASN A 300 -18.23 -6.84 32.11
N ASP A 301 -18.61 -5.81 31.34
CA ASP A 301 -19.32 -5.97 30.08
C ASP A 301 -18.34 -6.24 28.94
N LYS A 302 -18.23 -7.51 28.55
CA LYS A 302 -17.38 -7.93 27.41
C LYS A 302 -17.98 -7.48 26.08
N ASP A 303 -19.30 -7.43 25.97
CA ASP A 303 -19.98 -7.09 24.73
C ASP A 303 -19.82 -5.60 24.42
N GLU A 304 -19.90 -4.75 25.44
CA GLU A 304 -19.61 -3.31 25.31
C GLU A 304 -18.15 -3.07 24.87
N ILE A 305 -17.17 -3.73 25.51
CA ILE A 305 -15.75 -3.60 25.14
C ILE A 305 -15.52 -4.03 23.69
N SER A 306 -16.09 -5.17 23.28
CA SER A 306 -15.95 -5.68 21.92
C SER A 306 -16.62 -4.73 20.91
N SER A 307 -17.83 -4.24 21.23
CA SER A 307 -18.57 -3.28 20.42
C SER A 307 -17.80 -1.96 20.21
N ILE A 308 -17.25 -1.36 21.28
CA ILE A 308 -16.43 -0.14 21.19
C ILE A 308 -15.18 -0.40 20.35
N THR A 309 -14.50 -1.53 20.58
CA THR A 309 -13.30 -1.92 19.83
C THR A 309 -13.60 -2.07 18.35
N GLN A 310 -14.67 -2.77 18.00
CA GLN A 310 -15.10 -2.96 16.61
C GLN A 310 -15.50 -1.63 15.96
N LYS A 311 -16.26 -0.79 16.66
CA LYS A 311 -16.70 0.52 16.16
C LYS A 311 -15.50 1.44 15.88
N TYR A 312 -14.54 1.51 16.81
CA TYR A 312 -13.31 2.29 16.61
C TYR A 312 -12.49 1.74 15.43
N ASN A 313 -12.20 0.44 15.41
CA ASN A 313 -11.39 -0.16 14.36
C ASN A 313 -12.05 -0.07 12.97
N SER A 314 -13.38 -0.16 12.89
CA SER A 314 -14.13 0.03 11.64
C SER A 314 -14.04 1.49 11.15
N SER A 315 -13.99 2.45 12.07
CA SER A 315 -13.84 3.88 11.74
C SER A 315 -12.48 4.26 11.15
N LEU A 316 -11.47 3.41 11.28
CA LEU A 316 -10.16 3.59 10.64
C LEU A 316 -10.22 3.34 9.12
N ARG A 317 -11.25 2.63 8.64
CA ARG A 317 -11.46 2.42 7.20
C ARG A 317 -12.18 3.60 6.63
N PHE A 318 -11.67 4.10 5.51
CA PHE A 318 -12.30 5.18 4.75
C PHE A 318 -12.27 4.86 3.27
N SER A 319 -13.07 5.59 2.50
CA SER A 319 -13.38 5.20 1.13
C SER A 319 -12.15 5.15 0.22
N PRO A 320 -11.97 4.10 -0.61
CA PRO A 320 -10.87 4.02 -1.57
C PRO A 320 -10.77 5.19 -2.55
N ASP A 321 -11.87 5.89 -2.82
CA ASP A 321 -11.96 7.04 -3.72
C ASP A 321 -11.84 8.40 -2.99
N ASP A 322 -11.66 8.41 -1.66
CA ASP A 322 -11.45 9.64 -0.91
C ASP A 322 -10.14 10.30 -1.35
N ARG A 323 -10.23 11.58 -1.72
CA ARG A 323 -9.09 12.37 -2.20
C ARG A 323 -8.13 12.75 -1.08
N ARG A 324 -8.62 12.84 0.16
CA ARG A 324 -7.80 13.18 1.32
C ARG A 324 -6.88 12.02 1.67
N LEU A 325 -5.74 12.39 2.22
CA LEU A 325 -4.74 11.49 2.77
C LEU A 325 -4.90 11.46 4.29
N TYR A 326 -4.70 10.29 4.89
CA TYR A 326 -4.59 10.17 6.34
C TYR A 326 -3.12 10.06 6.73
N TRP A 327 -2.60 11.05 7.44
CA TRP A 327 -1.25 11.01 8.01
C TRP A 327 -1.29 10.50 9.45
N SER A 328 -0.33 9.68 9.83
CA SER A 328 -0.20 9.08 11.17
C SER A 328 1.27 8.97 11.57
N LEU A 329 1.60 9.55 12.73
CA LEU A 329 2.89 9.43 13.39
C LEU A 329 2.96 8.09 14.11
N ARG A 330 4.01 7.32 13.85
CA ARG A 330 4.30 6.08 14.57
C ARG A 330 5.01 6.41 15.87
N GLU A 331 4.40 6.08 17.01
CA GLU A 331 4.98 6.25 18.35
C GLU A 331 5.59 7.67 18.55
N PRO A 332 4.77 8.74 18.40
CA PRO A 332 5.25 10.10 18.60
C PRO A 332 5.82 10.29 20.02
N ILE A 333 6.96 10.94 20.10
CA ILE A 333 7.62 11.29 21.36
C ILE A 333 7.03 12.61 21.85
N TYR A 334 6.16 12.52 22.87
CA TYR A 334 5.63 13.68 23.58
C TYR A 334 6.52 14.02 24.77
N SER A 335 7.23 15.15 24.70
CA SER A 335 7.96 15.75 25.82
C SER A 335 7.47 17.18 26.05
N SER A 336 7.97 17.88 27.08
CA SER A 336 7.57 19.27 27.35
C SER A 336 7.89 20.25 26.22
N VAL A 337 8.79 19.88 25.30
CA VAL A 337 9.27 20.70 24.18
C VAL A 337 8.94 20.12 22.80
N PHE A 338 8.39 18.91 22.72
CA PHE A 338 8.03 18.25 21.46
C PHE A 338 6.70 17.49 21.58
N PRO A 339 5.85 17.46 20.53
CA PRO A 339 5.95 18.27 19.32
C PRO A 339 5.78 19.76 19.64
N ASP A 340 6.35 20.63 18.81
CA ASP A 340 6.17 22.07 18.89
C ASP A 340 5.26 22.54 17.73
N PRO A 341 4.01 22.97 17.99
CA PRO A 341 3.45 23.28 19.31
C PRO A 341 2.96 22.05 20.12
N PRO A 342 2.97 22.12 21.47
CA PRO A 342 2.43 21.08 22.33
C PRO A 342 0.98 20.72 22.00
N GLY A 343 0.65 19.43 22.06
CA GLY A 343 -0.69 18.93 21.71
C GLY A 343 -0.98 18.86 20.21
N PHE A 344 0.05 18.92 19.37
CA PHE A 344 -0.05 18.53 17.97
C PHE A 344 -0.53 17.06 17.85
N PRO A 345 -1.51 16.75 16.99
CA PRO A 345 -2.10 15.42 16.98
C PRO A 345 -1.17 14.36 16.38
N ALA A 346 -1.38 13.10 16.76
CA ALA A 346 -0.65 11.96 16.20
C ALA A 346 -1.07 11.62 14.76
N GLY A 347 -2.16 12.19 14.25
CA GLY A 347 -2.65 11.92 12.91
C GLY A 347 -3.91 12.71 12.57
N GLY A 348 -4.28 12.67 11.29
CA GLY A 348 -5.48 13.33 10.79
C GLY A 348 -5.62 13.24 9.27
N PHE A 349 -6.74 13.75 8.77
CA PHE A 349 -6.96 13.91 7.35
C PHE A 349 -6.35 15.23 6.85
N SER A 350 -5.83 15.19 5.62
CA SER A 350 -5.29 16.35 4.92
C SER A 350 -5.37 16.14 3.41
N ASP A 351 -5.58 17.20 2.62
CA ASP A 351 -5.54 17.09 1.15
C ASP A 351 -4.09 16.97 0.62
N CYS A 352 -3.15 17.63 1.30
CA CYS A 352 -1.71 17.57 1.02
C CYS A 352 -0.90 17.45 2.32
N VAL A 353 0.25 16.79 2.27
CA VAL A 353 1.20 16.71 3.39
C VAL A 353 2.60 17.04 2.89
N SER A 354 3.21 18.10 3.42
CA SER A 354 4.63 18.37 3.21
C SER A 354 5.46 17.86 4.38
N VAL A 355 6.59 17.20 4.09
CA VAL A 355 7.47 16.61 5.08
C VAL A 355 8.91 16.97 4.74
N GLY A 356 9.61 17.66 5.63
CA GLY A 356 11.05 17.85 5.56
C GLY A 356 11.76 16.82 6.45
N SER A 357 12.77 16.17 5.90
CA SER A 357 13.61 15.24 6.65
C SER A 357 14.65 15.99 7.46
N ARG A 358 14.81 15.59 8.73
CA ARG A 358 16.00 15.85 9.55
C ARG A 358 16.66 14.54 10.00
N CYS A 359 16.41 13.47 9.25
CA CYS A 359 16.94 12.14 9.50
C CYS A 359 18.34 12.02 8.91
N PHE A 360 19.26 11.36 9.61
CA PHE A 360 20.61 11.14 9.08
C PHE A 360 20.58 10.10 7.95
N SER A 361 19.91 8.96 8.20
CA SER A 361 19.76 7.86 7.25
C SER A 361 18.29 7.63 6.91
N GLY A 362 17.59 8.74 6.63
CA GLY A 362 16.17 8.71 6.32
C GLY A 362 15.84 8.02 5.00
N CYS A 363 14.67 7.40 4.94
CA CYS A 363 14.11 6.79 3.76
C CYS A 363 12.66 7.21 3.54
N LEU A 364 12.24 7.12 2.28
CA LEU A 364 10.85 7.18 1.84
C LEU A 364 10.51 5.86 1.14
N VAL A 365 9.44 5.20 1.56
CA VAL A 365 9.02 3.90 1.03
C VAL A 365 7.60 3.99 0.47
N VAL A 366 7.44 3.63 -0.81
CA VAL A 366 6.15 3.59 -1.52
C VAL A 366 5.62 2.16 -1.51
N ASP A 367 4.43 1.94 -0.93
CA ASP A 367 3.71 0.66 -0.90
C ASP A 367 4.55 -0.55 -0.42
N GLY A 368 5.59 -0.30 0.37
CA GLY A 368 6.54 -1.33 0.81
C GLY A 368 7.41 -1.95 -0.29
N THR A 369 7.43 -1.36 -1.51
CA THR A 369 8.09 -1.95 -2.69
C THR A 369 9.18 -1.08 -3.31
N HIS A 370 9.10 0.24 -3.17
CA HIS A 370 10.11 1.16 -3.71
C HIS A 370 10.68 2.00 -2.58
N TRP A 371 12.00 1.97 -2.44
CA TRP A 371 12.74 2.70 -1.43
C TRP A 371 13.50 3.86 -2.09
N TYR A 372 13.41 5.02 -1.49
CA TYR A 372 14.04 6.26 -1.93
C TYR A 372 14.85 6.86 -0.77
N PRO A 373 16.05 7.39 -1.02
CA PRO A 373 16.77 8.20 -0.04
C PRO A 373 15.93 9.41 0.40
N PHE A 374 15.90 9.66 1.71
CA PHE A 374 15.16 10.79 2.31
C PHE A 374 15.95 11.36 3.48
N HIS A 375 17.22 11.71 3.24
CA HIS A 375 18.13 12.24 4.26
C HIS A 375 17.85 13.71 4.56
N ASP A 376 18.53 14.22 5.59
CA ASP A 376 18.48 15.61 6.05
C ASP A 376 18.50 16.62 4.89
N GLY A 377 17.61 17.61 4.97
CA GLY A 377 17.43 18.64 3.94
C GLY A 377 16.52 18.23 2.77
N THR A 378 16.14 16.96 2.65
CA THR A 378 15.18 16.52 1.62
C THR A 378 13.75 16.82 2.05
N VAL A 379 12.91 17.29 1.12
CA VAL A 379 11.49 17.58 1.34
C VAL A 379 10.64 16.74 0.41
N ALA A 380 9.60 16.10 0.93
CA ALA A 380 8.57 15.40 0.17
C ALA A 380 7.25 16.18 0.26
N GLN A 381 6.60 16.38 -0.87
CA GLN A 381 5.24 16.90 -0.99
C GLN A 381 4.35 15.75 -1.47
N LEU A 382 3.38 15.37 -0.64
CA LEU A 382 2.48 14.25 -0.88
C LEU A 382 1.08 14.79 -1.15
N TYR A 383 0.53 14.47 -2.32
CA TYR A 383 -0.79 14.92 -2.74
C TYR A 383 -1.46 13.85 -3.59
N SER A 384 -2.78 13.97 -3.76
CA SER A 384 -3.55 13.17 -4.71
C SER A 384 -3.91 13.99 -5.95
N SER A 385 -4.07 13.33 -7.09
CA SER A 385 -4.58 13.95 -8.31
C SER A 385 -5.67 13.05 -8.93
N PRO A 386 -6.82 13.62 -9.35
CA PRO A 386 -7.86 12.87 -10.05
C PRO A 386 -7.36 12.12 -11.29
N ASP A 387 -6.36 12.66 -11.99
CA ASP A 387 -5.80 12.07 -13.21
C ASP A 387 -4.84 10.91 -12.93
N ARG A 388 -4.48 10.73 -11.65
CA ARG A 388 -3.60 9.65 -11.20
C ARG A 388 -4.35 8.54 -10.48
N CYS A 389 -5.68 8.58 -10.38
CA CYS A 389 -6.45 7.49 -9.79
C CYS A 389 -6.24 6.16 -10.55
N LEU A 390 -6.36 5.04 -9.84
CA LEU A 390 -6.34 3.70 -10.41
C LEU A 390 -7.77 3.21 -10.66
N ARG A 391 -8.11 2.88 -11.90
CA ARG A 391 -9.42 2.34 -12.25
C ARG A 391 -9.50 0.84 -11.95
N THR A 392 -10.44 0.45 -11.10
CA THR A 392 -10.65 -0.94 -10.69
C THR A 392 -12.08 -1.40 -10.93
N ILE A 393 -12.26 -2.70 -11.18
CA ILE A 393 -13.58 -3.32 -11.28
C ILE A 393 -14.11 -3.60 -9.87
N PHE A 394 -15.35 -3.18 -9.59
CA PHE A 394 -16.06 -3.44 -8.35
C PHE A 394 -17.33 -4.24 -8.62
N PHE A 395 -17.52 -5.33 -7.87
CA PHE A 395 -18.76 -6.12 -7.87
C PHE A 395 -19.50 -5.89 -6.56
N ASP A 396 -20.82 -5.72 -6.67
CA ASP A 396 -21.73 -5.62 -5.53
C ASP A 396 -21.84 -6.91 -4.69
#